data_AF-A0A0A9GFX8-F1
#
_entry.id   AF-A0A0A9GFX8-F1
#
_cell.length_a   1.000
_cell.length_b   1.000
_cell.length_c   1.000
_cell.angle_alpha   90.00
_cell.angle_beta   90.00
_cell.angle_gamma   90.00
#
_symmetry.space_group_name_H-M   'P 1'
#
loop_
_entity.id
_entity.type
_entity.pdbx_description
1 polymer ?
#
loop_
_entity_poly.entity_id
_entity_poly.type
_entity_poly.pdbx_seq_one_letter_code
_entity_poly.pdbx_strand_id
1 'polypeptide(L)'
;MFRTIGLKESASLMSAVVTRICATVANIVAMVVVDRFGRRKLFLVGGVQMILSQITVGVVLAAKFKDHGGMEKEYAYLVLIIMCVFVAGFAWSWGPLTYLVPTEICPLEIRSAGQSIVIAVIFLVTFVIGQTFLAMLCHLKFGTFFLFGGWVCVMTLFVYFFLPETKQLPMEQMEQVWRRHWFWKRIVGEEDEERERQEA
;
A
#
# COMPACT_ATOMS: atom_id res chain seq x y z
N MET A 1 27.41 -3.90 2.72
CA MET A 1 27.48 -5.33 3.09
C MET A 1 28.38 -6.15 2.15
N PHE A 2 28.31 -5.98 0.82
CA PHE A 2 29.16 -6.70 -0.16
C PHE A 2 30.61 -6.16 -0.33
N ARG A 3 30.92 -4.98 0.22
CA ARG A 3 32.29 -4.42 0.21
C ARG A 3 33.29 -5.23 1.06
N THR A 4 32.79 -6.07 1.96
CA THR A 4 33.60 -6.92 2.86
C THR A 4 34.08 -8.23 2.21
N ILE A 5 33.69 -8.53 0.96
CA ILE A 5 33.89 -9.84 0.31
C ILE A 5 34.91 -9.78 -0.85
N GLY A 6 35.65 -8.68 -1.02
CA GLY A 6 36.85 -8.66 -1.87
C GLY A 6 36.63 -8.87 -3.38
N LEU A 7 35.40 -8.72 -3.89
CA LEU A 7 35.10 -8.74 -5.33
C LEU A 7 35.16 -7.31 -5.89
N LYS A 8 35.91 -7.12 -6.99
CA LYS A 8 36.04 -5.87 -7.76
C LYS A 8 34.72 -5.08 -7.79
N GLU A 9 34.75 -3.82 -7.37
CA GLU A 9 33.58 -2.93 -7.23
C GLU A 9 32.65 -2.95 -8.46
N SER A 10 33.21 -3.06 -9.66
CA SER A 10 32.46 -3.09 -10.93
C SER A 10 31.59 -4.34 -11.10
N ALA A 11 32.04 -5.52 -10.64
CA ALA A 11 31.29 -6.77 -10.76
C ALA A 11 30.16 -6.86 -9.72
N SER A 12 30.38 -6.35 -8.51
CA SER A 12 29.35 -6.28 -7.47
C SER A 12 28.25 -5.26 -7.80
N LEU A 13 28.60 -4.15 -8.45
CA LEU A 13 27.61 -3.18 -8.92
C LEU A 13 26.80 -3.76 -10.07
N MET A 14 27.44 -4.40 -11.05
CA MET A 14 26.71 -5.04 -12.16
C MET A 14 25.80 -6.18 -11.68
N SER A 15 26.24 -7.04 -10.76
CA SER A 15 25.39 -8.12 -10.23
C SER A 15 24.22 -7.58 -9.41
N ALA A 16 24.42 -6.50 -8.64
CA ALA A 16 23.34 -5.82 -7.94
C ALA A 16 22.34 -5.18 -8.92
N VAL A 17 22.82 -4.52 -9.96
CA VAL A 17 21.97 -3.90 -10.99
C VAL A 17 21.16 -4.96 -11.73
N VAL A 18 21.79 -6.05 -12.19
CA VAL A 18 21.10 -7.16 -12.87
C VAL A 18 20.04 -7.78 -11.97
N THR A 19 20.36 -8.05 -10.71
CA THR A 19 19.39 -8.60 -9.74
C THR A 19 18.20 -7.66 -9.54
N ARG A 20 18.44 -6.35 -9.47
CA ARG A 20 17.38 -5.35 -9.35
C ARG A 20 16.53 -5.22 -10.60
N ILE A 21 17.13 -5.36 -11.79
CA ILE A 21 16.39 -5.37 -13.06
C ILE A 21 15.50 -6.61 -13.13
N CYS A 22 16.04 -7.80 -12.87
CA CYS A 22 15.26 -9.03 -12.84
C CYS A 22 14.10 -8.96 -11.84
N ALA A 23 14.34 -8.44 -10.63
CA ALA A 23 13.30 -8.23 -9.63
C ALA A 23 12.23 -7.22 -10.10
N THR A 24 12.64 -6.15 -10.79
CA THR A 24 11.70 -5.16 -11.35
C THR A 24 10.83 -5.77 -12.44
N VAL A 25 11.43 -6.54 -13.37
CA VAL A 25 10.68 -7.23 -14.42
C VAL A 25 9.69 -8.24 -13.83
N ALA A 26 10.12 -9.02 -12.84
CA ALA A 26 9.24 -9.94 -12.14
C ALA A 26 8.05 -9.22 -11.47
N ASN A 27 8.30 -8.06 -10.86
CA ASN A 27 7.23 -7.24 -10.28
C ASN A 27 6.25 -6.69 -11.33
N ILE A 28 6.74 -6.28 -12.51
CA ILE A 28 5.87 -5.82 -13.60
C ILE A 28 4.99 -6.96 -14.11
N VAL A 29 5.56 -8.14 -14.33
CA VAL A 29 4.79 -9.32 -14.75
C VAL A 29 3.74 -9.69 -13.71
N ALA A 30 4.13 -9.68 -12.42
CA ALA A 30 3.19 -9.93 -11.32
C ALA A 30 2.06 -8.91 -11.32
N MET A 31 2.36 -7.62 -11.48
CA MET A 31 1.36 -6.54 -11.58
C MET A 31 0.36 -6.81 -12.70
N VAL A 32 0.83 -7.06 -13.93
CA VAL A 32 -0.04 -7.30 -15.09
C VAL A 32 -0.93 -8.53 -14.93
N VAL A 33 -0.41 -9.61 -14.33
CA VAL A 33 -1.19 -10.83 -14.05
C VAL A 33 -2.28 -10.54 -13.02
N VAL A 34 -1.94 -9.74 -12.01
CA VAL A 34 -2.81 -9.43 -10.89
C VAL A 34 -3.85 -8.39 -11.25
N ASP A 35 -3.58 -7.50 -12.19
CA ASP A 35 -4.55 -6.54 -12.76
C ASP A 35 -5.76 -7.22 -13.45
N ARG A 36 -5.71 -8.53 -13.72
CA ARG A 36 -6.86 -9.31 -14.18
C ARG A 36 -7.92 -9.53 -13.09
N PHE A 37 -7.54 -9.42 -11.81
CA PHE A 37 -8.42 -9.57 -10.66
C PHE A 37 -9.09 -8.23 -10.28
N GLY A 38 -10.24 -8.28 -9.62
CA GLY A 38 -10.99 -7.08 -9.21
C GLY A 38 -10.21 -6.22 -8.21
N ARG A 39 -10.38 -4.90 -8.28
CA ARG A 39 -9.56 -3.90 -7.55
C ARG A 39 -9.68 -4.08 -6.04
N ARG A 40 -10.86 -4.45 -5.55
CA ARG A 40 -11.07 -4.71 -4.12
C ARG A 40 -10.30 -5.95 -3.66
N LYS A 41 -10.28 -7.02 -4.47
CA LYS A 41 -9.50 -8.23 -4.15
C LYS A 41 -8.00 -7.92 -4.11
N LEU A 42 -7.51 -7.03 -4.96
CA LEU A 42 -6.11 -6.61 -4.97
C LEU A 42 -5.71 -5.87 -3.71
N PHE A 43 -6.54 -4.94 -3.24
CA PHE A 43 -6.33 -4.27 -1.96
C PHE A 43 -6.31 -5.24 -0.78
N LEU A 44 -7.22 -6.22 -0.76
CA LEU A 44 -7.31 -7.18 0.34
C LEU A 44 -6.14 -8.15 0.36
N VAL A 45 -5.80 -8.77 -0.79
CA VAL A 45 -4.69 -9.72 -0.88
C VAL A 45 -3.36 -9.02 -0.60
N GLY A 46 -3.14 -7.84 -1.20
CA GLY A 46 -1.96 -7.03 -0.94
C GLY A 46 -1.87 -6.56 0.51
N GLY A 47 -2.99 -6.10 1.09
CA GLY A 47 -3.08 -5.71 2.50
C GLY A 47 -2.73 -6.86 3.45
N VAL A 48 -3.29 -8.05 3.24
CA VAL A 48 -2.97 -9.26 4.03
C VAL A 48 -1.50 -9.62 3.90
N GLN A 49 -0.93 -9.64 2.69
CA GLN A 49 0.49 -9.91 2.47
C GLN A 49 1.38 -8.88 3.20
N MET A 50 1.03 -7.60 3.15
CA MET A 50 1.76 -6.54 3.83
C MET A 50 1.70 -6.69 5.36
N ILE A 51 0.52 -7.00 5.91
CA ILE A 51 0.33 -7.23 7.35
C ILE A 51 1.16 -8.42 7.82
N LEU A 52 1.09 -9.55 7.12
CA LEU A 52 1.87 -10.74 7.45
C LEU A 52 3.38 -10.45 7.41
N SER A 53 3.84 -9.70 6.40
CA SER A 53 5.26 -9.34 6.26
C SER A 53 5.72 -8.43 7.40
N GLN A 54 4.92 -7.42 7.77
CA GLN A 54 5.21 -6.49 8.87
C GLN A 54 5.23 -7.18 10.24
N ILE A 55 4.26 -8.05 10.50
CA ILE A 55 4.21 -8.86 11.73
C ILE A 55 5.42 -9.78 11.81
N THR A 56 5.74 -10.49 10.72
CA THR A 56 6.87 -11.44 10.70
C THR A 56 8.18 -10.70 10.98
N VAL A 57 8.40 -9.55 10.34
CA VAL A 57 9.58 -8.71 10.57
C VAL A 57 9.61 -8.21 12.02
N GLY A 58 8.48 -7.70 12.54
CA GLY A 58 8.36 -7.25 13.92
C GLY A 58 8.72 -8.35 14.93
N VAL A 59 8.24 -9.58 14.70
CA VAL A 59 8.53 -10.75 15.55
C VAL A 59 10.00 -11.16 15.45
N VAL A 60 10.57 -11.24 14.25
CA VAL A 60 11.99 -11.59 14.04
C VAL A 60 12.91 -10.57 14.71
N LEU A 61 12.62 -9.27 14.55
CA LEU A 61 13.34 -8.22 15.26
C LEU A 61 13.15 -8.36 16.77
N ALA A 62 11.93 -8.49 17.30
CA ALA A 62 11.69 -8.61 18.74
C ALA A 62 12.42 -9.80 19.39
N ALA A 63 12.49 -10.95 18.69
CA ALA A 63 13.13 -12.16 19.19
C ALA A 63 14.66 -12.11 19.17
N LYS A 64 15.25 -11.37 18.21
CA LYS A 64 16.70 -11.39 17.96
C LYS A 64 17.44 -10.09 18.26
N PHE A 65 16.74 -9.01 18.61
CA PHE A 65 17.37 -7.73 19.00
C PHE A 65 17.78 -7.64 20.47
N LYS A 66 17.61 -8.70 21.27
CA LYS A 66 18.01 -8.69 22.69
C LYS A 66 19.44 -9.24 22.87
N ASP A 67 20.25 -8.40 23.51
CA ASP A 67 21.46 -8.67 24.29
C ASP A 67 22.86 -8.67 23.67
N HIS A 68 23.12 -8.98 22.40
CA HIS A 68 24.52 -9.05 21.94
C HIS A 68 24.75 -8.45 20.55
N GLY A 69 24.74 -7.11 20.47
CA GLY A 69 25.58 -6.29 19.57
C GLY A 69 25.65 -6.56 18.06
N GLY A 70 24.93 -7.52 17.51
CA GLY A 70 25.05 -7.93 16.12
C GLY A 70 23.98 -8.92 15.71
N MET A 71 23.21 -8.56 14.68
CA MET A 71 22.31 -9.49 14.01
C MET A 71 23.15 -10.50 13.22
N GLU A 72 22.93 -11.79 13.45
CA GLU A 72 23.51 -12.85 12.61
C GLU A 72 23.17 -12.56 11.14
N LYS A 73 24.16 -12.70 10.24
CA LYS A 73 24.01 -12.35 8.82
C LYS A 73 22.81 -13.05 8.19
N GLU A 74 22.52 -14.28 8.60
CA GLU A 74 21.37 -15.07 8.12
C GLU A 74 20.02 -14.40 8.42
N TYR A 75 19.84 -13.85 9.62
CA TYR A 75 18.60 -13.14 9.99
C TYR A 75 18.47 -11.81 9.26
N ALA A 76 19.59 -11.13 8.99
CA ALA A 76 19.59 -9.91 8.18
C ALA A 76 19.13 -10.19 6.73
N TYR A 77 19.58 -11.30 6.12
CA TYR A 77 19.10 -11.75 4.82
C TYR A 77 17.62 -12.14 4.85
N LEU A 78 17.16 -12.82 5.91
CA LEU A 78 15.76 -13.20 6.07
C LEU A 78 14.84 -11.97 6.17
N VAL A 79 15.21 -10.96 6.98
CA VAL A 79 14.47 -9.68 7.07
C VAL A 79 14.46 -8.96 5.72
N LEU A 80 15.57 -8.97 5.00
CA LEU A 80 15.65 -8.38 3.65
C LEU A 80 14.67 -9.05 2.68
N ILE A 81 14.62 -10.38 2.66
CA ILE A 81 13.70 -11.15 1.80
C ILE A 81 12.24 -10.81 2.15
N ILE A 82 11.89 -10.77 3.43
CA ILE A 82 10.52 -10.42 3.85
C ILE A 82 10.19 -8.97 3.49
N MET A 83 11.14 -8.04 3.61
CA MET A 83 10.96 -6.66 3.14
C MET A 83 10.75 -6.60 1.63
N CYS A 84 11.44 -7.43 0.84
CA CYS A 84 11.16 -7.53 -0.60
C CYS A 84 9.74 -8.03 -0.88
N VAL A 85 9.25 -9.00 -0.10
CA VAL A 85 7.86 -9.48 -0.20
C VAL A 85 6.87 -8.38 0.19
N PHE A 86 7.16 -7.58 1.21
CA PHE A 86 6.36 -6.41 1.58
C PHE A 86 6.30 -5.39 0.44
N VAL A 87 7.45 -5.06 -0.17
CA VAL A 87 7.54 -4.10 -1.28
C VAL A 87 6.81 -4.61 -2.53
N ALA A 88 6.95 -5.89 -2.88
CA ALA A 88 6.17 -6.51 -3.94
C ALA A 88 4.66 -6.44 -3.63
N GLY A 89 4.31 -6.73 -2.37
CA GLY A 89 2.97 -6.62 -1.82
C GLY A 89 2.34 -5.23 -1.97
N PHE A 90 3.14 -4.18 -1.80
CA PHE A 90 2.73 -2.81 -2.01
C PHE A 90 2.65 -2.44 -3.51
N ALA A 91 3.63 -2.88 -4.30
CA ALA A 91 3.78 -2.49 -5.70
C ALA A 91 2.62 -2.91 -6.61
N TRP A 92 2.01 -4.07 -6.38
CA TRP A 92 0.85 -4.56 -7.15
C TRP A 92 -0.51 -4.23 -6.52
N SER A 93 -0.55 -3.59 -5.34
CA SER A 93 -1.80 -3.28 -4.62
C SER A 93 -1.91 -1.78 -4.32
N TRP A 94 -1.62 -1.37 -3.09
CA TRP A 94 -1.71 0.00 -2.60
C TRP A 94 -0.92 1.01 -3.44
N GLY A 95 0.17 0.61 -4.10
CA GLY A 95 0.93 1.48 -4.99
C GLY A 95 0.07 2.07 -6.13
N PRO A 96 -0.27 1.28 -7.16
CA PRO A 96 -1.04 1.75 -8.31
C PRO A 96 -2.50 2.07 -7.95
N LEU A 97 -3.11 1.31 -7.04
CA LEU A 97 -4.53 1.46 -6.75
C LEU A 97 -4.85 2.77 -6.03
N THR A 98 -3.93 3.33 -5.23
CA THR A 98 -4.16 4.62 -4.54
C THR A 98 -4.32 5.78 -5.53
N TYR A 99 -3.69 5.72 -6.70
CA TYR A 99 -3.87 6.71 -7.75
C TYR A 99 -5.05 6.40 -8.66
N LEU A 100 -5.25 5.10 -8.97
CA LEU A 100 -6.26 4.65 -9.90
C LEU A 100 -7.68 4.77 -9.31
N VAL A 101 -7.91 4.32 -8.08
CA VAL A 101 -9.27 4.28 -7.50
C VAL A 101 -9.92 5.66 -7.38
N PRO A 102 -9.25 6.73 -6.91
CA PRO A 102 -9.89 8.04 -6.86
C PRO A 102 -10.22 8.61 -8.26
N THR A 103 -9.53 8.17 -9.32
CA THR A 103 -9.93 8.52 -10.70
C THR A 103 -11.17 7.78 -11.18
N GLU A 104 -11.41 6.55 -10.69
CA GLU A 104 -12.60 5.75 -11.00
C GLU A 104 -13.84 6.20 -10.20
N ILE A 105 -13.65 6.74 -8.99
CA ILE A 105 -14.76 7.19 -8.11
C ILE A 105 -15.25 8.59 -8.47
N CYS A 106 -14.36 9.48 -8.92
CA CYS A 106 -14.75 10.87 -9.19
C CYS A 106 -15.38 11.05 -10.58
N PRO A 107 -16.54 11.73 -10.69
CA PRO A 107 -17.10 12.14 -11.97
C PRO A 107 -16.13 13.05 -12.73
N LEU A 108 -16.23 13.07 -14.06
CA LEU A 108 -15.29 13.75 -14.97
C LEU A 108 -15.06 15.22 -14.61
N GLU A 109 -16.11 15.91 -14.16
CA GLU A 109 -16.12 17.34 -13.88
C GLU A 109 -15.27 17.73 -12.67
N ILE A 110 -15.27 16.91 -11.61
CA ILE A 110 -14.55 17.19 -10.35
C ILE A 110 -13.27 16.35 -10.19
N ARG A 111 -12.95 15.49 -11.17
CA ARG A 111 -11.82 14.56 -11.07
C ARG A 111 -10.49 15.26 -10.85
N SER A 112 -10.24 16.38 -11.52
CA SER A 112 -9.00 17.16 -11.36
C SER A 112 -8.85 17.72 -9.94
N ALA A 113 -9.93 18.27 -9.39
CA ALA A 113 -9.97 18.77 -8.01
C ALA A 113 -9.79 17.63 -7.00
N GLY A 114 -10.52 16.52 -7.17
CA GLY A 114 -10.41 15.34 -6.31
C GLY A 114 -9.00 14.74 -6.29
N GLN A 115 -8.38 14.60 -7.47
CA GLN A 115 -6.99 14.14 -7.58
C GLN A 115 -6.00 15.09 -6.91
N SER A 116 -6.19 16.40 -7.06
CA SER A 116 -5.31 17.39 -6.42
C SER A 116 -5.33 17.28 -4.90
N ILE A 117 -6.51 17.05 -4.31
CA ILE A 117 -6.68 16.82 -2.87
C ILE A 117 -5.99 15.51 -2.45
N VAL A 118 -6.19 14.43 -3.19
CA VAL A 118 -5.54 13.13 -2.91
C VAL A 118 -4.02 13.28 -2.89
N ILE A 119 -3.46 13.92 -3.92
CA ILE A 119 -2.01 14.13 -4.04
C ILE A 119 -1.50 15.04 -2.91
N ALA A 120 -2.21 16.12 -2.58
CA ALA A 120 -1.84 17.00 -1.47
C ALA A 120 -1.80 16.25 -0.12
N VAL A 121 -2.81 15.42 0.16
CA VAL A 121 -2.85 14.60 1.38
C VAL A 121 -1.72 13.56 1.39
N ILE A 122 -1.44 12.90 0.26
CA ILE A 122 -0.33 11.95 0.14
C ILE A 122 1.00 12.62 0.47
N PHE A 123 1.28 13.80 -0.09
CA PHE A 123 2.53 14.52 0.17
C PHE A 123 2.63 15.00 1.62
N LEU A 124 1.53 15.51 2.20
CA LEU A 124 1.48 15.94 3.59
C LEU A 124 1.76 14.77 4.53
N VAL A 125 1.05 13.64 4.36
CA VAL A 125 1.24 12.44 5.18
C VAL A 125 2.65 11.87 4.99
N THR A 126 3.17 11.86 3.76
CA THR A 126 4.54 11.42 3.46
C THR A 126 5.57 12.30 4.17
N PHE A 127 5.37 13.63 4.21
CA PHE A 127 6.23 14.54 4.93
C PHE A 127 6.21 14.25 6.44
N VAL A 128 5.03 14.10 7.04
CA VAL A 128 4.89 13.78 8.48
C VAL A 128 5.54 12.46 8.82
N ILE A 129 5.31 11.40 8.03
CA ILE A 129 5.96 10.10 8.23
C ILE A 129 7.48 10.25 8.06
N GLY A 130 7.96 10.95 7.03
CA GLY A 130 9.39 11.17 6.81
C GLY A 130 10.10 11.84 7.99
N GLN A 131 9.46 12.83 8.62
CA GLN A 131 9.99 13.51 9.81
C GLN A 131 9.95 12.63 11.06
N THR A 132 8.86 11.90 11.28
CA THR A 132 8.63 11.12 12.51
C THR A 132 9.26 9.72 12.49
N PHE A 133 9.54 9.17 11.30
CA PHE A 133 10.04 7.81 11.12
C PHE A 133 11.39 7.58 11.78
N LEU A 134 12.34 8.51 11.64
CA LEU A 134 13.66 8.39 12.30
C LEU A 134 13.52 8.39 13.83
N ALA A 135 12.68 9.27 14.38
CA ALA A 135 12.42 9.32 15.82
C ALA A 135 11.76 8.03 16.34
N MET A 136 10.78 7.49 15.60
CA MET A 136 10.14 6.21 15.91
C MET A 136 11.14 5.04 15.86
N LEU A 137 12.03 4.99 14.87
CA LEU A 137 13.05 3.94 14.80
C LEU A 137 14.01 3.97 16.00
N CYS A 138 14.39 5.16 16.48
CA CYS A 138 15.28 5.31 17.63
C CYS A 138 14.63 4.88 18.95
N HIS A 139 13.35 5.22 19.17
CA HIS A 139 12.65 4.94 20.44
C HIS A 139 11.93 3.59 20.47
N LEU A 140 11.17 3.25 19.43
CA LEU A 140 10.30 2.08 19.40
C LEU A 140 10.98 0.84 18.79
N LYS A 141 12.08 1.00 18.03
CA LYS A 141 12.84 -0.08 17.36
C LYS A 141 11.92 -1.08 16.63
N PHE A 142 11.62 -2.23 17.25
CA PHE A 142 10.75 -3.27 16.70
C PHE A 142 9.26 -2.91 16.76
N GLY A 143 8.84 -2.08 17.72
CA GLY A 143 7.46 -1.63 17.90
C GLY A 143 6.94 -0.82 16.70
N THR A 144 7.84 -0.15 15.98
CA THR A 144 7.51 0.64 14.78
C THR A 144 6.87 -0.23 13.69
N PHE A 145 7.36 -1.45 13.46
CA PHE A 145 6.79 -2.37 12.47
C PHE A 145 5.41 -2.89 12.88
N PHE A 146 5.17 -3.11 14.18
CA PHE A 146 3.84 -3.48 14.69
C PHE A 146 2.84 -2.33 14.56
N LEU A 147 3.25 -1.08 14.81
CA LEU A 147 2.42 0.10 14.60
C LEU A 147 2.04 0.26 13.14
N PHE A 148 3.00 0.15 12.21
CA PHE A 148 2.71 0.21 10.78
C PHE A 148 1.87 -0.98 10.31
N GLY A 149 2.12 -2.20 10.81
CA GLY A 149 1.29 -3.37 10.54
C GLY A 149 -0.15 -3.18 11.00
N GLY A 150 -0.35 -2.63 12.21
CA GLY A 150 -1.67 -2.27 12.72
C GLY A 150 -2.35 -1.19 11.89
N TRP A 151 -1.61 -0.18 11.45
CA TRP A 151 -2.13 0.85 10.56
C TRP A 151 -2.58 0.29 9.21
N VAL A 152 -1.78 -0.58 8.59
CA VAL A 152 -2.15 -1.28 7.34
C VAL A 152 -3.38 -2.16 7.56
N CYS A 153 -3.54 -2.77 8.73
CA CYS A 153 -4.74 -3.54 9.08
C CYS A 153 -5.99 -2.66 9.12
N VAL A 154 -5.93 -1.51 9.80
CA VAL A 154 -7.04 -0.54 9.85
C VAL A 154 -7.38 -0.05 8.44
N MET A 155 -6.38 0.28 7.63
CA MET A 155 -6.57 0.71 6.24
C MET A 155 -7.20 -0.39 5.38
N THR A 156 -6.77 -1.65 5.54
CA THR A 156 -7.31 -2.80 4.80
C THR A 156 -8.76 -3.11 5.21
N LEU A 157 -9.08 -3.00 6.51
CA LEU A 157 -10.46 -3.13 7.01
C LEU A 157 -11.36 -1.99 6.49
N PHE A 158 -10.84 -0.76 6.45
CA PHE A 158 -11.58 0.36 5.88
C PHE A 158 -11.94 0.10 4.42
N VAL A 159 -10.98 -0.37 3.61
CA VAL A 159 -11.25 -0.76 2.22
C VAL A 159 -12.24 -1.93 2.13
N TYR A 160 -12.17 -2.90 3.05
CA TYR A 160 -13.12 -4.01 3.06
C TYR A 160 -14.57 -3.55 3.27
N PHE A 161 -14.82 -2.62 4.19
CA PHE A 161 -16.17 -2.19 4.56
C PHE A 161 -16.73 -1.04 3.72
N PHE A 162 -15.88 -0.09 3.29
CA PHE A 162 -16.33 1.16 2.66
C PHE A 162 -16.09 1.21 1.15
N LEU A 163 -15.21 0.37 0.59
CA LEU A 163 -14.92 0.39 -0.84
C LEU A 163 -15.79 -0.65 -1.60
N PRO A 164 -16.81 -0.22 -2.37
CA PRO A 164 -17.51 -1.11 -3.27
C PRO A 164 -16.59 -1.58 -4.42
N GLU A 165 -16.91 -2.71 -5.05
CA GLU A 165 -16.12 -3.22 -6.18
C GLU A 165 -16.27 -2.31 -7.41
N THR A 166 -15.17 -1.70 -7.87
CA THR A 166 -15.14 -0.77 -9.02
C THR A 166 -14.91 -1.47 -10.37
N LYS A 167 -14.95 -2.81 -10.42
CA LYS A 167 -14.60 -3.56 -11.64
C LYS A 167 -15.65 -3.37 -12.75
N GLN A 168 -15.20 -2.88 -13.90
CA GLN A 168 -15.93 -2.87 -15.19
C GLN A 168 -17.25 -2.09 -15.21
N LEU A 169 -17.46 -1.17 -14.28
CA LEU A 169 -18.61 -0.27 -14.31
C LEU A 169 -18.27 0.98 -15.13
N PRO A 170 -19.14 1.39 -16.08
CA PRO A 170 -19.05 2.71 -16.68
C PRO A 170 -19.04 3.78 -15.59
N MET A 171 -18.26 4.84 -15.77
CA MET A 171 -18.15 5.94 -14.81
C MET A 171 -19.52 6.56 -14.46
N GLU A 172 -20.47 6.47 -15.39
CA GLU A 172 -21.86 6.92 -15.24
C GLU A 172 -22.70 6.04 -14.30
N GLN A 173 -22.28 4.80 -14.02
CA GLN A 173 -23.00 3.86 -13.14
C GLN A 173 -22.41 3.79 -11.72
N MET A 174 -21.32 4.51 -11.44
CA MET A 174 -20.72 4.56 -10.09
C MET A 174 -21.75 5.02 -9.05
N GLU A 175 -22.58 6.02 -9.38
CA GLU A 175 -23.63 6.54 -8.50
C GLU A 175 -24.63 5.44 -8.06
N GLN A 176 -25.03 4.55 -8.97
CA GLN A 176 -25.90 3.41 -8.63
C GLN A 176 -25.22 2.40 -7.69
N VAL A 177 -23.90 2.26 -7.78
CA VAL A 177 -23.11 1.37 -6.92
C VAL A 177 -23.03 1.95 -5.51
N TRP A 178 -22.83 3.27 -5.39
CA TRP A 178 -22.90 3.98 -4.11
C TRP A 178 -24.30 3.89 -3.49
N ARG A 179 -25.38 4.02 -4.30
CA ARG A 179 -26.78 3.86 -3.86
C ARG A 179 -27.13 2.45 -3.37
N ARG A 180 -26.47 1.41 -3.89
CA ARG A 180 -26.65 0.02 -3.42
C ARG A 180 -25.82 -0.32 -2.19
N HIS A 181 -24.82 0.50 -1.85
CA HIS A 181 -23.96 0.25 -0.70
C HIS A 181 -24.69 0.59 0.60
N TRP A 182 -24.68 -0.33 1.57
CA TRP A 182 -25.44 -0.22 2.82
C TRP A 182 -25.17 1.07 3.61
N PHE A 183 -23.93 1.56 3.57
CA PHE A 183 -23.52 2.80 4.26
C PHE A 183 -23.75 4.06 3.41
N TRP A 184 -23.35 4.04 2.13
CA TRP A 184 -23.35 5.23 1.26
C TRP A 184 -24.73 5.57 0.72
N LYS A 185 -25.67 4.62 0.69
CA LYS A 185 -27.07 4.86 0.32
C LYS A 185 -27.71 6.00 1.13
N ARG A 186 -27.35 6.13 2.41
CA ARG A 186 -27.94 7.14 3.29
C ARG A 186 -27.52 8.56 2.89
N ILE A 187 -26.27 8.75 2.49
CA ILE A 187 -25.72 10.06 2.12
C ILE A 187 -26.19 10.46 0.72
N VAL A 188 -26.11 9.54 -0.25
CA VAL A 188 -26.52 9.82 -1.64
C VAL A 188 -28.04 9.98 -1.75
N GLY A 189 -28.82 9.27 -0.93
CA GLY A 189 -30.28 9.41 -0.92
C GLY A 189 -30.77 10.77 -0.40
N GLU A 190 -30.02 11.41 0.49
CA GLU A 190 -30.35 12.76 1.01
C GLU A 190 -30.11 13.84 -0.06
N GLU A 191 -29.04 13.75 -0.85
CA GLU A 191 -28.76 14.70 -1.95
C GLU A 191 -29.79 14.63 -3.09
N ASP A 192 -30.30 13.43 -3.41
CA ASP A 192 -31.37 13.25 -4.40
C ASP A 192 -32.68 13.89 -3.93
N GLU A 193 -33.08 13.70 -2.67
CA GLU A 193 -34.29 14.34 -2.12
C GLU A 193 -34.19 15.87 -2.12
N GLU A 194 -33.00 16.42 -1.89
CA GLU A 194 -32.76 17.86 -1.98
C GLU A 194 -32.80 18.37 -3.43
N ARG A 195 -32.27 17.62 -4.41
CA ARG A 195 -32.40 17.96 -5.84
C ARG A 195 -33.85 17.89 -6.31
N GLU A 196 -34.57 16.82 -5.99
CA GLU A 196 -35.98 16.66 -6.36
C GLU A 196 -36.86 17.76 -5.75
N ARG A 197 -36.53 18.25 -4.53
CA ARG A 197 -37.22 19.41 -3.92
C ARG A 197 -36.86 20.76 -4.55
N GLN A 198 -35.69 20.89 -5.19
CA GLN A 198 -35.29 22.12 -5.86
C GLN A 198 -35.85 22.22 -7.28
N GLU A 199 -36.18 21.09 -7.91
CA GLU A 199 -36.76 21.02 -9.25
C GLU A 199 -38.30 21.00 -9.27
N ALA A 200 -38.96 20.82 -8.11
CA ALA A 200 -40.42 20.81 -7.92
C ALA A 200 -40.96 22.18 -7.46
#